data_AF-A0A9E4IEZ7-F1
#
_entry.id   AF-A0A9E4IEZ7-F1
#
_cell.length_a   1.000
_cell.length_b   1.000
_cell.length_c   1.000
_cell.angle_alpha   90.00
_cell.angle_beta   90.00
_cell.angle_gamma   90.00
#
_symmetry.space_group_name_H-M   'P 1'
#
loop_
_entity.id
_entity.type
_entity.pdbx_description
1 polymer ?
#
loop_
_entity_poly.entity_id
_entity_poly.type
_entity_poly.pdbx_seq_one_letter_code
_entity_poly.pdbx_strand_id
1 'polypeptide(L)'
;MDRANPIRLGLIVNPIAGMGGSVGLHGTDGDTYRQAAALGAVPIAHRRAGRAVRSLVEGVPGLSVLAGAGSMGEKTAREAGLLPEVVPVRSDPTTSADTRAVAARMAEGDVGLIAFAGGDGTARDIVAVVGTEVPVVGIPTGVKMHSAVFGNTPEAAGAMAARYLATPDQVPLTRREVLDAGHDPGHVAGFSVASVPFVRDLLQPGKATTALGDDAILDRLCNKLADGMAPDHLYVLGPGTTVARILDHLDLEGTLAGVDVVRNRRVVATNVTAGELVALLAQGVPATIYLGVIGGQGFLLGRGNQQISPEVISLVGEENVMILAGEEKVRLLDPPVLRVDTGVDSARPVMLGYRRVHTAPGRSTVMKVVT
;
A
#
# COMPACT_ATOMS: atom_id res chain seq x y z
N MET A 1 0.92 0.29 -38.88
CA MET A 1 0.14 1.54 -38.84
C MET A 1 0.94 2.51 -37.98
N ASP A 2 1.58 3.48 -38.60
CA ASP A 2 2.28 4.57 -37.91
C ASP A 2 1.27 5.36 -37.07
N ARG A 3 1.44 5.36 -35.74
CA ARG A 3 0.74 6.32 -34.88
C ARG A 3 1.58 7.59 -34.81
N ALA A 4 1.20 8.59 -35.60
CA ALA A 4 1.81 9.91 -35.63
C ALA A 4 1.46 10.79 -34.42
N ASN A 5 0.80 10.26 -33.37
CA ASN A 5 0.44 11.02 -32.18
C ASN A 5 0.99 10.33 -30.92
N PRO A 6 1.76 11.05 -30.07
CA PRO A 6 2.28 10.50 -28.83
C PRO A 6 1.12 10.09 -27.91
N ILE A 7 1.27 8.96 -27.22
CA ILE A 7 0.23 8.44 -26.33
C ILE A 7 0.00 9.45 -25.19
N ARG A 8 -1.26 9.86 -25.03
CA ARG A 8 -1.68 10.78 -23.99
C ARG A 8 -1.91 10.06 -22.66
N LEU A 9 -1.44 10.67 -21.56
CA LEU A 9 -1.67 10.18 -20.19
C LEU A 9 -2.89 10.87 -19.57
N GLY A 10 -3.77 10.09 -18.94
CA GLY A 10 -4.76 10.57 -17.98
C GLY A 10 -4.20 10.49 -16.56
N LEU A 11 -4.29 11.57 -15.78
CA LEU A 11 -3.86 11.61 -14.38
C LEU A 11 -5.03 11.92 -13.45
N ILE A 12 -5.33 10.99 -12.55
CA ILE A 12 -6.36 11.14 -11.51
C ILE A 12 -5.72 10.99 -10.13
N VAL A 13 -5.94 11.95 -9.24
CA VAL A 13 -5.49 11.88 -7.84
C VAL A 13 -6.71 11.93 -6.95
N ASN A 14 -6.92 10.92 -6.11
CA ASN A 14 -7.90 11.00 -5.03
C ASN A 14 -7.29 11.78 -3.85
N PRO A 15 -7.69 13.03 -3.58
CA PRO A 15 -6.97 13.90 -2.64
C PRO A 15 -6.94 13.38 -1.20
N ILE A 16 -7.96 12.62 -0.80
CA ILE A 16 -8.10 12.09 0.57
C ILE A 16 -7.50 10.69 0.75
N ALA A 17 -7.02 10.07 -0.33
CA ALA A 17 -6.51 8.71 -0.24
C ALA A 17 -5.24 8.61 0.61
N GLY A 18 -5.17 7.56 1.42
CA GLY A 18 -4.01 7.28 2.27
C GLY A 18 -4.01 7.97 3.63
N MET A 19 -5.00 8.82 3.96
CA MET A 19 -5.02 9.49 5.27
C MET A 19 -5.32 8.55 6.44
N GLY A 20 -6.05 7.45 6.22
CA GLY A 20 -6.52 6.61 7.33
C GLY A 20 -5.41 5.81 8.02
N GLY A 21 -4.38 5.40 7.28
CA GLY A 21 -3.47 4.36 7.75
C GLY A 21 -2.70 4.71 9.01
N SER A 22 -2.13 5.91 9.10
CA SER A 22 -1.33 6.34 10.26
C SER A 22 -2.17 6.54 11.52
N VAL A 23 -3.49 6.63 11.38
CA VAL A 23 -4.43 6.88 12.49
C VAL A 23 -5.32 5.67 12.78
N GLY A 24 -4.91 4.47 12.35
CA GLY A 24 -5.64 3.23 12.64
C GLY A 24 -6.97 3.12 11.91
N LEU A 25 -7.23 3.96 10.91
CA LEU A 25 -8.41 3.87 10.05
C LEU A 25 -8.03 3.10 8.78
N HIS A 26 -8.74 2.01 8.50
CA HIS A 26 -8.41 1.15 7.36
C HIS A 26 -8.86 1.74 6.01
N GLY A 27 -9.32 2.99 5.95
CA GLY A 27 -9.73 3.68 4.74
C GLY A 27 -10.23 5.09 5.06
N THR A 28 -10.61 5.82 4.01
CA THR A 28 -11.11 7.21 4.12
C THR A 28 -12.45 7.37 3.41
N ASP A 29 -13.21 6.28 3.29
CA ASP A 29 -14.47 6.24 2.58
C ASP A 29 -15.56 7.03 3.34
N GLY A 30 -16.47 7.67 2.61
CA GLY A 30 -17.54 8.48 3.20
C GLY A 30 -17.00 9.63 4.07
N ASP A 31 -17.53 9.79 5.27
CA ASP A 31 -17.10 10.83 6.22
C ASP A 31 -15.82 10.47 7.00
N THR A 32 -15.27 9.27 6.80
CA THR A 32 -14.10 8.76 7.55
C THR A 32 -12.85 9.63 7.36
N TYR A 33 -12.72 10.33 6.23
CA TYR A 33 -11.60 11.28 6.04
C TYR A 33 -11.62 12.44 7.03
N ARG A 34 -12.81 12.89 7.49
CA ARG A 34 -12.93 13.95 8.50
C ARG A 34 -12.45 13.45 9.86
N GLN A 35 -12.79 12.21 10.20
CA GLN A 35 -12.26 11.57 11.40
C GLN A 35 -10.74 11.41 11.32
N ALA A 36 -10.21 10.98 10.17
CA ALA A 36 -8.77 10.89 9.97
C ALA A 36 -8.08 12.24 10.19
N ALA A 37 -8.63 13.32 9.62
CA ALA A 37 -8.11 14.66 9.81
C ALA A 37 -8.18 15.13 11.27
N ALA A 38 -9.27 14.82 11.98
CA ALA A 38 -9.40 15.12 13.42
C ALA A 38 -8.37 14.37 14.29
N LEU A 39 -7.95 13.18 13.86
CA LEU A 39 -6.87 12.40 14.47
C LEU A 39 -5.47 12.85 14.01
N GLY A 40 -5.36 13.96 13.27
CA GLY A 40 -4.09 14.53 12.82
C GLY A 40 -3.53 13.94 11.52
N ALA A 41 -4.31 13.14 10.79
CA ALA A 41 -3.86 12.64 9.48
C ALA A 41 -3.75 13.75 8.45
N VAL A 42 -2.72 13.66 7.61
CA VAL A 42 -2.45 14.62 6.52
C VAL A 42 -2.64 13.94 5.16
N PRO A 43 -3.21 14.62 4.15
CA PRO A 43 -3.28 14.11 2.79
C PRO A 43 -1.89 13.76 2.22
N ILE A 44 -1.71 12.50 1.79
CA ILE A 44 -0.43 12.02 1.21
C ILE A 44 -0.50 11.70 -0.29
N ALA A 45 -1.71 11.59 -0.85
CA ALA A 45 -1.94 11.21 -2.25
C ALA A 45 -1.21 12.14 -3.22
N HIS A 46 -1.28 13.46 -3.02
CA HIS A 46 -0.59 14.44 -3.87
C HIS A 46 0.92 14.24 -3.92
N ARG A 47 1.57 14.04 -2.76
CA ARG A 47 3.02 13.81 -2.69
C ARG A 47 3.44 12.50 -3.36
N ARG A 48 2.69 11.43 -3.12
CA ARG A 48 2.96 10.12 -3.73
C ARG A 48 2.72 10.15 -5.24
N ALA A 49 1.63 10.79 -5.70
CA ALA A 49 1.40 11.04 -7.12
C ALA A 49 2.56 11.83 -7.74
N GLY A 50 3.06 12.87 -7.07
CA GLY A 50 4.21 13.65 -7.54
C GLY A 50 5.48 12.81 -7.73
N ARG A 51 5.77 11.85 -6.83
CA ARG A 51 6.88 10.90 -6.98
C ARG A 51 6.73 10.02 -8.23
N ALA A 52 5.53 9.50 -8.47
CA ALA A 52 5.22 8.72 -9.67
C ALA A 52 5.34 9.56 -10.95
N VAL A 53 4.78 10.77 -10.96
CA VAL A 53 4.81 11.65 -12.13
C VAL A 53 6.24 12.07 -12.46
N ARG A 54 7.10 12.38 -11.47
CA ARG A 54 8.52 12.68 -11.73
C ARG A 54 9.25 11.52 -12.42
N SER A 55 9.13 10.32 -11.87
CA SER A 55 9.68 9.08 -12.48
C SER A 55 9.17 8.87 -13.90
N LEU A 56 7.90 9.21 -14.15
CA LEU A 56 7.30 9.12 -15.47
C LEU A 56 7.86 10.15 -16.46
N VAL A 57 8.00 11.41 -16.05
CA VAL A 57 8.51 12.50 -16.91
C VAL A 57 9.97 12.29 -17.31
N GLU A 58 10.79 11.74 -16.41
CA GLU A 58 12.17 11.36 -16.72
C GLU A 58 12.26 10.36 -17.89
N GLY A 59 11.29 9.43 -17.97
CA GLY A 59 11.22 8.44 -19.05
C GLY A 59 10.52 8.91 -20.32
N VAL A 60 9.63 9.91 -20.23
CA VAL A 60 8.84 10.43 -21.37
C VAL A 60 8.75 11.97 -21.31
N PRO A 61 9.81 12.70 -21.70
CA PRO A 61 9.78 14.17 -21.71
C PRO A 61 8.74 14.72 -22.70
N GLY A 62 8.05 15.81 -22.32
CA GLY A 62 7.08 16.47 -23.20
C GLY A 62 5.74 15.73 -23.37
N LEU A 63 5.45 14.77 -22.50
CA LEU A 63 4.21 14.00 -22.50
C LEU A 63 2.96 14.89 -22.45
N SER A 64 2.01 14.63 -23.34
CA SER A 64 0.66 15.22 -23.26
C SER A 64 -0.14 14.60 -22.12
N VAL A 65 -0.68 15.45 -21.24
CA VAL A 65 -1.44 15.03 -20.07
C VAL A 65 -2.84 15.61 -20.10
N LEU A 66 -3.81 14.80 -19.71
CA LEU A 66 -5.15 15.19 -19.30
C LEU A 66 -5.25 14.94 -17.79
N ALA A 67 -5.65 15.93 -16.98
CA ALA A 67 -5.69 15.79 -15.53
C ALA A 67 -6.99 16.34 -14.94
N GLY A 68 -7.49 15.73 -13.86
CA GLY A 68 -8.61 16.30 -13.10
C GLY A 68 -8.24 17.63 -12.46
N ALA A 69 -9.16 18.59 -12.47
CA ALA A 69 -8.94 19.94 -11.96
C ALA A 69 -8.46 19.98 -10.50
N GLY A 70 -7.61 20.97 -10.19
CA GLY A 70 -7.14 21.25 -8.84
C GLY A 70 -6.37 20.08 -8.21
N SER A 71 -6.87 19.59 -7.07
CA SER A 71 -6.25 18.50 -6.30
C SER A 71 -6.42 17.12 -6.94
N MET A 72 -7.25 16.99 -7.99
CA MET A 72 -7.48 15.72 -8.68
C MET A 72 -6.42 15.34 -9.72
N GLY A 73 -5.31 16.06 -9.78
CA GLY A 73 -4.16 15.72 -10.61
C GLY A 73 -3.51 16.91 -11.30
N GLU A 74 -4.27 17.98 -11.59
CA GLU A 74 -3.74 19.19 -12.21
C GLU A 74 -2.56 19.75 -11.42
N LYS A 75 -2.73 19.96 -10.12
CA LYS A 75 -1.68 20.50 -9.26
C LYS A 75 -0.43 19.61 -9.29
N THR A 76 -0.61 18.28 -9.20
CA THR A 76 0.50 17.32 -9.24
C THR A 76 1.25 17.37 -10.56
N ALA A 77 0.54 17.42 -11.69
CA ALA A 77 1.15 17.50 -13.01
C ALA A 77 1.95 18.80 -13.19
N ARG A 78 1.37 19.94 -12.79
CA ARG A 78 2.05 21.26 -12.88
C ARG A 78 3.31 21.32 -12.03
N GLU A 79 3.25 20.83 -10.80
CA GLU A 79 4.43 20.77 -9.90
C GLU A 79 5.56 19.87 -10.44
N ALA A 80 5.22 18.88 -11.27
CA ALA A 80 6.19 18.03 -11.96
C ALA A 80 6.68 18.61 -13.30
N GLY A 81 6.31 19.86 -13.64
CA GLY A 81 6.74 20.55 -14.86
C GLY A 81 5.93 20.21 -16.12
N LEU A 82 4.78 19.56 -15.97
CA LEU A 82 3.88 19.27 -17.10
C LEU A 82 2.85 20.38 -17.29
N LEU A 83 2.33 20.49 -18.52
CA LEU A 83 1.23 21.39 -18.88
C LEU A 83 -0.01 20.55 -19.21
N PRO A 84 -0.83 20.17 -18.20
CA PRO A 84 -1.99 19.34 -18.44
C PRO A 84 -3.12 20.14 -19.08
N GLU A 85 -3.88 19.50 -19.98
CA GLU A 85 -5.27 19.88 -20.22
C GLU A 85 -6.10 19.47 -19.00
N VAL A 86 -7.01 20.33 -18.58
CA VAL A 86 -7.74 20.17 -17.33
C VAL A 86 -9.16 19.70 -17.61
N VAL A 87 -9.52 18.57 -17.00
CA VAL A 87 -10.91 18.08 -16.95
C VAL A 87 -11.61 18.78 -15.78
N PRO A 88 -12.69 19.55 -16.04
CA PRO A 88 -13.42 20.23 -14.98
C PRO A 88 -13.99 19.25 -13.94
N VAL A 89 -13.94 19.66 -12.67
CA VAL A 89 -14.50 18.94 -11.52
C VAL A 89 -15.64 19.77 -10.94
N ARG A 90 -16.72 19.13 -10.47
CA ARG A 90 -17.96 19.82 -10.10
C ARG A 90 -18.06 20.15 -8.60
N SER A 91 -17.30 19.45 -7.76
CA SER A 91 -17.44 19.50 -6.30
C SER A 91 -16.13 19.91 -5.62
N ASP A 92 -16.23 20.63 -4.50
CA ASP A 92 -15.13 20.88 -3.55
C ASP A 92 -15.71 20.81 -2.12
N PRO A 93 -15.37 19.79 -1.30
CA PRO A 93 -14.42 18.70 -1.57
C PRO A 93 -14.90 17.73 -2.65
N THR A 94 -13.95 17.09 -3.34
CA THR A 94 -14.21 16.14 -4.42
C THR A 94 -14.77 14.80 -3.92
N THR A 95 -15.55 14.12 -4.76
CA THR A 95 -16.24 12.87 -4.43
C THR A 95 -15.86 11.72 -5.38
N SER A 96 -16.31 10.50 -5.06
CA SER A 96 -16.19 9.35 -5.99
C SER A 96 -16.92 9.58 -7.32
N ALA A 97 -17.98 10.39 -7.32
CA ALA A 97 -18.67 10.77 -8.55
C ALA A 97 -17.80 11.65 -9.45
N ASP A 98 -17.00 12.54 -8.86
CA ASP A 98 -16.02 13.34 -9.60
C ASP A 98 -14.92 12.45 -10.20
N THR A 99 -14.40 11.46 -9.45
CA THR A 99 -13.46 10.46 -9.98
C THR A 99 -14.01 9.73 -11.20
N ARG A 100 -15.25 9.25 -11.12
CA ARG A 100 -15.93 8.58 -12.25
C ARG A 100 -16.12 9.51 -13.45
N ALA A 101 -16.54 10.75 -13.21
CA ALA A 101 -16.74 11.74 -14.27
C ALA A 101 -15.42 12.09 -14.98
N VAL A 102 -14.33 12.27 -14.23
CA VAL A 102 -13.01 12.52 -14.82
C VAL A 102 -12.53 11.31 -15.63
N ALA A 103 -12.71 10.09 -15.11
CA ALA A 103 -12.33 8.88 -15.83
C ALA A 103 -13.12 8.68 -17.13
N ALA A 104 -14.43 8.98 -17.13
CA ALA A 104 -15.27 8.94 -18.33
C ALA A 104 -14.75 9.91 -19.40
N ARG A 105 -14.47 11.16 -19.00
CA ARG A 105 -13.93 12.19 -19.90
C ARG A 105 -12.55 11.83 -20.44
N MET A 106 -11.74 11.12 -19.66
CA MET A 106 -10.48 10.58 -20.12
C MET A 106 -10.69 9.48 -21.18
N ALA A 107 -11.57 8.51 -20.92
CA ALA A 107 -11.88 7.47 -21.89
C ALA A 107 -12.40 8.03 -23.23
N GLU A 108 -13.17 9.12 -23.19
CA GLU A 108 -13.62 9.85 -24.38
C GLU A 108 -12.52 10.71 -25.04
N GLY A 109 -11.45 11.06 -24.32
CA GLY A 109 -10.40 12.01 -24.71
C GLY A 109 -9.13 11.38 -25.30
N ASP A 110 -9.23 10.16 -25.83
CA ASP A 110 -8.13 9.39 -26.46
C ASP A 110 -6.86 9.22 -25.58
N VAL A 111 -7.01 9.13 -24.24
CA VAL A 111 -5.87 8.71 -23.41
C VAL A 111 -5.54 7.24 -23.64
N GLY A 112 -4.26 6.93 -23.84
CA GLY A 112 -3.81 5.55 -23.96
C GLY A 112 -3.41 4.90 -22.64
N LEU A 113 -3.36 5.67 -21.55
CA LEU A 113 -3.11 5.16 -20.20
C LEU A 113 -3.72 6.11 -19.16
N ILE A 114 -4.35 5.58 -18.12
CA ILE A 114 -4.74 6.34 -16.93
C ILE A 114 -3.85 5.94 -15.75
N ALA A 115 -3.04 6.87 -15.24
CA ALA A 115 -2.38 6.73 -13.95
C ALA A 115 -3.26 7.33 -12.86
N PHE A 116 -3.49 6.60 -11.77
CA PHE A 116 -4.32 7.10 -10.67
C PHE A 116 -3.68 6.91 -9.30
N ALA A 117 -3.71 7.94 -8.44
CA ALA A 117 -3.30 7.85 -7.05
C ALA A 117 -4.52 7.61 -6.15
N GLY A 118 -4.54 6.45 -5.49
CA GLY A 118 -5.63 6.06 -4.60
C GLY A 118 -5.46 4.67 -4.00
N GLY A 119 -6.51 4.18 -3.35
CA GLY A 119 -6.63 2.78 -2.89
C GLY A 119 -7.59 1.97 -3.77
N ASP A 120 -7.94 0.76 -3.33
CA ASP A 120 -8.84 -0.17 -4.04
C ASP A 120 -10.18 0.48 -4.45
N GLY A 121 -10.79 1.30 -3.57
CA GLY A 121 -12.03 2.02 -3.89
C GLY A 121 -11.90 3.01 -5.06
N THR A 122 -10.74 3.64 -5.23
CA THR A 122 -10.45 4.51 -6.38
C THR A 122 -10.25 3.70 -7.66
N ALA A 123 -9.56 2.55 -7.56
CA ALA A 123 -9.41 1.62 -8.67
C ALA A 123 -10.78 1.12 -9.16
N ARG A 124 -11.66 0.76 -8.23
CA ARG A 124 -13.05 0.37 -8.50
C ARG A 124 -13.82 1.46 -9.22
N ASP A 125 -13.80 2.69 -8.71
CA ASP A 125 -14.53 3.81 -9.31
C ASP A 125 -14.08 4.07 -10.75
N ILE A 126 -12.77 4.01 -11.03
CA ILE A 126 -12.23 4.20 -12.38
C ILE A 126 -12.66 3.05 -13.30
N VAL A 127 -12.43 1.80 -12.88
CA VAL A 127 -12.67 0.61 -13.72
C VAL A 127 -14.16 0.36 -13.96
N ALA A 128 -15.04 0.80 -13.06
CA ALA A 128 -16.48 0.80 -13.28
C ALA A 128 -16.91 1.64 -14.51
N VAL A 129 -16.08 2.60 -14.92
CA VAL A 129 -16.36 3.52 -16.04
C VAL A 129 -15.55 3.14 -17.27
N VAL A 130 -14.25 2.89 -17.13
CA VAL A 130 -13.34 2.66 -18.27
C VAL A 130 -13.24 1.19 -18.70
N GLY A 131 -13.73 0.27 -17.87
CA GLY A 131 -13.68 -1.16 -18.12
C GLY A 131 -12.26 -1.67 -18.39
N THR A 132 -12.08 -2.33 -19.53
CA THR A 132 -10.77 -2.85 -19.99
C THR A 132 -10.24 -2.14 -21.24
N GLU A 133 -10.95 -1.09 -21.70
CA GLU A 133 -10.64 -0.40 -22.96
C GLU A 133 -9.41 0.50 -22.82
N VAL A 134 -9.35 1.25 -21.72
CA VAL A 134 -8.21 2.10 -21.38
C VAL A 134 -7.34 1.40 -20.32
N PRO A 135 -6.05 1.17 -20.59
CA PRO A 135 -5.13 0.66 -19.59
C PRO A 135 -5.03 1.58 -18.38
N VAL A 136 -4.87 1.00 -17.19
CA VAL A 136 -4.72 1.75 -15.93
C VAL A 136 -3.47 1.33 -15.17
N VAL A 137 -2.90 2.27 -14.41
CA VAL A 137 -1.82 2.01 -13.44
C VAL A 137 -2.15 2.73 -12.14
N GLY A 138 -2.25 1.96 -11.06
CA GLY A 138 -2.43 2.49 -9.71
C GLY A 138 -1.11 2.95 -9.10
N ILE A 139 -1.10 4.18 -8.61
CA ILE A 139 -0.04 4.77 -7.78
C ILE A 139 -0.44 4.50 -6.32
N PRO A 140 0.36 3.71 -5.57
CA PRO A 140 0.07 3.43 -4.17
C PRO A 140 -0.05 4.71 -3.34
N THR A 141 -1.10 4.81 -2.52
CA THR A 141 -1.24 5.92 -1.55
C THR A 141 -1.41 5.50 -0.10
N GLY A 142 -1.58 4.23 0.26
CA GLY A 142 -1.71 3.83 1.68
C GLY A 142 -2.38 2.48 1.91
N VAL A 143 -3.34 2.44 2.84
CA VAL A 143 -4.10 1.24 3.23
C VAL A 143 -5.08 0.77 2.13
N LYS A 144 -5.39 -0.54 2.11
CA LYS A 144 -6.27 -1.23 1.14
C LYS A 144 -5.80 -1.13 -0.31
N MET A 145 -4.74 -1.88 -0.58
CA MET A 145 -4.14 -2.01 -1.91
C MET A 145 -4.01 -3.49 -2.26
N HIS A 146 -5.14 -4.19 -2.31
CA HIS A 146 -5.20 -5.61 -2.59
C HIS A 146 -5.26 -5.89 -4.10
N SER A 147 -5.80 -4.95 -4.88
CA SER A 147 -5.92 -5.08 -6.33
C SER A 147 -4.55 -5.19 -7.00
N ALA A 148 -4.44 -6.05 -8.01
CA ALA A 148 -3.17 -6.27 -8.73
C ALA A 148 -2.94 -5.24 -9.86
N VAL A 149 -3.36 -3.99 -9.63
CA VAL A 149 -3.29 -2.87 -10.59
C VAL A 149 -2.29 -1.80 -10.17
N PHE A 150 -1.71 -1.92 -8.97
CA PHE A 150 -0.81 -0.93 -8.40
C PHE A 150 0.65 -1.24 -8.70
N GLY A 151 1.47 -0.20 -8.85
CA GLY A 151 2.92 -0.34 -8.76
C GLY A 151 3.38 -0.70 -7.34
N ASN A 152 4.53 -1.34 -7.22
CA ASN A 152 5.13 -1.66 -5.92
C ASN A 152 5.37 -0.38 -5.08
N THR A 153 5.87 0.67 -5.72
CA THR A 153 6.05 2.01 -5.13
C THR A 153 5.46 3.07 -6.07
N PRO A 154 5.31 4.33 -5.61
CA PRO A 154 4.94 5.40 -6.53
C PRO A 154 5.91 5.52 -7.72
N GLU A 155 7.21 5.40 -7.49
CA GLU A 155 8.23 5.42 -8.55
C GLU A 155 8.07 4.26 -9.53
N ALA A 156 7.77 3.05 -9.02
CA ALA A 156 7.55 1.88 -9.86
C ALA A 156 6.30 2.03 -10.74
N ALA A 157 5.23 2.62 -10.20
CA ALA A 157 4.04 2.98 -10.97
C ALA A 157 4.37 3.99 -12.08
N GLY A 158 5.14 5.03 -11.76
CA GLY A 158 5.64 6.01 -12.72
C GLY A 158 6.51 5.41 -13.82
N ALA A 159 7.49 4.58 -13.45
CA ALA A 159 8.39 3.92 -14.38
C ALA A 159 7.67 2.91 -15.28
N MET A 160 6.69 2.19 -14.74
CA MET A 160 5.83 1.29 -15.51
C MET A 160 5.00 2.05 -16.54
N ALA A 161 4.40 3.17 -16.14
CA ALA A 161 3.66 4.05 -17.03
C ALA A 161 4.58 4.66 -18.12
N ALA A 162 5.76 5.14 -17.76
CA ALA A 162 6.74 5.66 -18.72
C ALA A 162 7.17 4.62 -19.75
N ARG A 163 7.51 3.39 -19.30
CA ARG A 163 7.88 2.30 -20.21
C ARG A 163 6.76 1.99 -21.19
N TYR A 164 5.52 1.89 -20.71
CA TYR A 164 4.37 1.63 -21.58
C TYR A 164 4.13 2.77 -22.58
N LEU A 165 4.19 4.02 -22.13
CA LEU A 165 3.97 5.19 -22.99
C LEU A 165 5.08 5.39 -24.03
N ALA A 166 6.33 5.07 -23.69
CA ALA A 166 7.48 5.17 -24.59
C ALA A 166 7.50 4.04 -25.63
N THR A 167 7.19 2.81 -25.22
CA THR A 167 7.27 1.61 -26.07
C THR A 167 6.05 0.69 -25.88
N PRO A 168 4.84 1.14 -26.28
CA PRO A 168 3.57 0.42 -26.04
C PRO A 168 3.57 -1.00 -26.62
N ASP A 169 4.21 -1.20 -27.79
CA ASP A 169 4.27 -2.50 -28.46
C ASP A 169 5.23 -3.49 -27.76
N GLN A 170 6.08 -3.02 -26.85
CA GLN A 170 7.04 -3.84 -26.11
C GLN A 170 6.58 -4.17 -24.68
N VAL A 171 5.55 -3.48 -24.19
CA VAL A 171 5.03 -3.67 -22.84
C VAL A 171 3.66 -4.34 -22.93
N PRO A 172 3.55 -5.66 -22.68
CA PRO A 172 2.28 -6.35 -22.83
C PRO A 172 1.27 -5.85 -21.80
N LEU A 173 0.01 -5.76 -22.22
CA LEU A 173 -1.11 -5.54 -21.31
C LEU A 173 -1.58 -6.88 -20.73
N THR A 174 -1.85 -6.90 -19.44
CA THR A 174 -2.42 -8.05 -18.74
C THR A 174 -3.74 -7.67 -18.08
N ARG A 175 -4.64 -8.63 -17.98
CA ARG A 175 -5.88 -8.50 -17.22
C ARG A 175 -5.61 -8.76 -15.74
N ARG A 176 -5.99 -7.83 -14.87
CA ARG A 176 -5.78 -7.92 -13.42
C ARG A 176 -7.06 -7.62 -12.66
N GLU A 177 -7.27 -8.36 -11.58
CA GLU A 177 -8.44 -8.17 -10.73
C GLU A 177 -8.35 -6.85 -9.96
N VAL A 178 -9.47 -6.14 -9.98
CA VAL A 178 -9.78 -5.04 -9.07
C VAL A 178 -10.69 -5.60 -8.01
N LEU A 179 -10.32 -5.35 -6.77
CA LEU A 179 -11.02 -5.84 -5.60
C LEU A 179 -11.77 -4.69 -4.92
N ASP A 180 -12.85 -5.02 -4.21
CA ASP A 180 -13.60 -4.08 -3.36
C ASP A 180 -13.87 -4.71 -1.98
N ALA A 181 -14.33 -3.91 -1.03
CA ALA A 181 -14.81 -4.40 0.26
C ALA A 181 -15.91 -5.46 0.03
N GLY A 182 -15.73 -6.62 0.66
CA GLY A 182 -16.73 -7.69 0.68
C GLY A 182 -17.89 -7.39 1.64
N HIS A 183 -18.82 -8.35 1.75
CA HIS A 183 -19.98 -8.24 2.65
C HIS A 183 -19.58 -8.24 4.14
N ASP A 184 -18.53 -9.00 4.48
CA ASP A 184 -18.00 -9.08 5.85
C ASP A 184 -16.88 -8.05 6.09
N PRO A 185 -16.84 -7.39 7.26
CA PRO A 185 -15.77 -6.47 7.61
C PRO A 185 -14.38 -7.10 7.48
N GLY A 186 -13.51 -6.49 6.69
CA GLY A 186 -12.14 -6.99 6.45
C GLY A 186 -12.04 -8.07 5.36
N HIS A 187 -13.15 -8.54 4.81
CA HIS A 187 -13.16 -9.37 3.61
C HIS A 187 -13.07 -8.48 2.36
N VAL A 188 -12.39 -8.99 1.33
CA VAL A 188 -12.17 -8.29 0.07
C VAL A 188 -12.63 -9.23 -1.04
N ALA A 189 -13.50 -8.76 -1.92
CA ALA A 189 -14.10 -9.56 -2.99
C ALA A 189 -13.70 -9.02 -4.37
N GLY A 190 -13.69 -9.91 -5.36
CA GLY A 190 -13.49 -9.52 -6.76
C GLY A 190 -14.60 -8.61 -7.25
N PHE A 191 -14.25 -7.44 -7.76
CA PHE A 191 -15.21 -6.47 -8.32
C PHE A 191 -15.25 -6.53 -9.84
N SER A 192 -14.10 -6.37 -10.48
CA SER A 192 -13.98 -6.33 -11.95
C SER A 192 -12.54 -6.64 -12.37
N VAL A 193 -12.25 -6.50 -13.67
CA VAL A 193 -10.93 -6.70 -14.25
C VAL A 193 -10.51 -5.42 -14.98
N ALA A 194 -9.24 -5.03 -14.80
CA ALA A 194 -8.62 -3.91 -15.49
C ALA A 194 -7.53 -4.39 -16.46
N SER A 195 -7.30 -3.60 -17.52
CA SER A 195 -6.13 -3.76 -18.38
C SER A 195 -4.96 -2.98 -17.76
N VAL A 196 -3.82 -3.64 -17.54
CA VAL A 196 -2.66 -3.05 -16.84
C VAL A 196 -1.38 -3.35 -17.61
N PRO A 197 -0.49 -2.37 -17.83
CA PRO A 197 0.86 -2.65 -18.35
C PRO A 197 1.61 -3.61 -17.45
N PHE A 198 2.15 -4.70 -18.02
CA PHE A 198 2.88 -5.69 -17.24
C PHE A 198 4.39 -5.45 -17.31
N VAL A 199 4.96 -5.00 -16.20
CA VAL A 199 6.40 -5.00 -15.97
C VAL A 199 6.68 -5.77 -14.69
N ARG A 200 7.26 -6.98 -14.83
CA ARG A 200 7.40 -8.01 -13.78
C ARG A 200 7.81 -7.44 -12.42
N ASP A 201 8.86 -6.64 -12.37
CA ASP A 201 9.44 -6.18 -11.09
C ASP A 201 8.82 -4.88 -10.55
N LEU A 202 7.96 -4.23 -11.34
CA LEU A 202 7.34 -2.94 -11.00
C LEU A 202 5.87 -3.08 -10.59
N LEU A 203 5.17 -4.11 -11.08
CA LEU A 203 3.78 -4.36 -10.76
C LEU A 203 3.64 -5.13 -9.45
N GLN A 204 2.66 -4.74 -8.63
CA GLN A 204 2.30 -5.46 -7.41
C GLN A 204 1.51 -6.73 -7.75
N PRO A 205 1.91 -7.91 -7.24
CA PRO A 205 1.12 -9.13 -7.36
C PRO A 205 -0.19 -9.07 -6.54
N GLY A 206 -1.14 -9.94 -6.86
CA GLY A 206 -2.29 -10.19 -5.99
C GLY A 206 -1.87 -10.87 -4.68
N LYS A 207 -2.69 -10.73 -3.62
CA LYS A 207 -2.45 -11.43 -2.36
C LYS A 207 -2.62 -12.94 -2.56
N ALA A 208 -1.60 -13.73 -2.21
CA ALA A 208 -1.66 -15.19 -2.24
C ALA A 208 -2.16 -15.76 -0.90
N THR A 209 -2.94 -16.85 -0.96
CA THR A 209 -3.33 -17.65 0.22
C THR A 209 -2.22 -18.64 0.61
N THR A 210 -2.10 -18.92 1.91
CA THR A 210 -1.13 -19.90 2.44
C THR A 210 -1.68 -21.32 2.26
N ALA A 211 -0.84 -22.33 1.97
CA ALA A 211 -1.28 -23.72 1.99
C ALA A 211 -1.42 -24.25 3.43
N LEU A 212 -2.33 -25.22 3.61
CA LEU A 212 -2.76 -25.77 4.91
C LEU A 212 -1.64 -26.36 5.79
N GLY A 213 -0.46 -26.70 5.24
CA GLY A 213 0.63 -27.33 5.98
C GLY A 213 1.50 -26.37 6.82
N ASP A 214 1.59 -25.10 6.42
CA ASP A 214 2.44 -24.09 7.07
C ASP A 214 1.82 -23.55 8.37
N ASP A 215 0.49 -23.60 8.51
CA ASP A 215 -0.22 -23.00 9.63
C ASP A 215 0.16 -23.62 10.97
N ALA A 216 0.22 -24.94 11.09
CA ALA A 216 0.58 -25.60 12.35
C ALA A 216 2.04 -25.37 12.78
N ILE A 217 2.94 -25.07 11.84
CA ILE A 217 4.33 -24.70 12.14
C ILE A 217 4.38 -23.24 12.62
N LEU A 218 3.63 -22.38 11.95
CA LEU A 218 3.52 -20.97 12.29
C LEU A 218 2.86 -20.77 13.66
N ASP A 219 1.82 -21.54 13.98
CA ASP A 219 1.18 -21.56 15.31
C ASP A 219 2.20 -21.91 16.40
N ARG A 220 3.01 -22.96 16.19
CA ARG A 220 4.08 -23.31 17.14
C ARG A 220 5.12 -22.21 17.31
N LEU A 221 5.44 -21.46 16.26
CA LEU A 221 6.31 -20.29 16.35
C LEU A 221 5.64 -19.20 17.20
N CYS A 222 4.40 -18.82 16.89
CA CYS A 222 3.66 -17.78 17.61
C CYS A 222 3.47 -18.13 19.10
N ASN A 223 3.14 -19.39 19.42
CA ASN A 223 3.02 -19.86 20.80
C ASN A 223 4.34 -19.72 21.56
N LYS A 224 5.47 -20.12 20.94
CA LYS A 224 6.78 -19.96 21.55
C LYS A 224 7.13 -18.48 21.80
N LEU A 225 6.72 -17.57 20.92
CA LEU A 225 6.95 -16.13 21.10
C LEU A 225 6.08 -15.55 22.22
N ALA A 226 4.82 -15.99 22.31
CA ALA A 226 3.91 -15.61 23.38
C ALA A 226 4.39 -16.10 24.75
N ASP A 227 4.88 -17.33 24.84
CA ASP A 227 5.46 -17.90 26.07
C ASP A 227 6.78 -17.20 26.45
N GLY A 228 7.54 -16.76 25.46
CA GLY A 228 8.82 -16.06 25.64
C GLY A 228 8.70 -14.56 25.92
N MET A 229 7.49 -14.01 26.05
CA MET A 229 7.30 -12.58 26.34
C MET A 229 7.84 -12.22 27.72
N ALA A 230 8.79 -11.29 27.76
CA ALA A 230 9.40 -10.80 28.98
C ALA A 230 8.45 -9.87 29.76
N PRO A 231 8.52 -9.89 31.10
CA PRO A 231 7.85 -8.87 31.92
C PRO A 231 8.47 -7.49 31.64
N ASP A 232 7.65 -6.45 31.77
CA ASP A 232 8.01 -5.05 31.57
C ASP A 232 8.63 -4.72 30.22
N HIS A 233 8.14 -5.42 29.19
CA HIS A 233 8.51 -5.24 27.79
C HIS A 233 7.27 -4.97 26.95
N LEU A 234 7.35 -4.02 26.01
CA LEU A 234 6.27 -3.70 25.07
C LEU A 234 6.38 -4.57 23.82
N TYR A 235 5.30 -5.26 23.48
CA TYR A 235 5.17 -6.02 22.24
C TYR A 235 4.18 -5.31 21.32
N VAL A 236 4.70 -4.71 20.26
CA VAL A 236 3.90 -4.03 19.22
C VAL A 236 3.54 -5.07 18.18
N LEU A 237 2.25 -5.40 18.10
CA LEU A 237 1.71 -6.44 17.24
C LEU A 237 1.15 -5.78 15.97
N GLY A 238 1.82 -6.00 14.83
CA GLY A 238 1.33 -5.54 13.54
C GLY A 238 0.09 -6.31 13.06
N PRO A 239 -0.59 -5.83 12.00
CA PRO A 239 -1.82 -6.45 11.53
C PRO A 239 -1.58 -7.80 10.85
N GLY A 240 -2.65 -8.59 10.77
CA GLY A 240 -2.73 -9.82 9.99
C GLY A 240 -2.79 -11.10 10.82
N THR A 241 -3.23 -12.17 10.17
CA THR A 241 -3.53 -13.46 10.80
C THR A 241 -2.32 -14.11 11.47
N THR A 242 -1.12 -13.88 10.95
CA THR A 242 0.11 -14.43 11.54
C THR A 242 0.36 -13.89 12.95
N VAL A 243 0.17 -12.57 13.15
CA VAL A 243 0.40 -11.93 14.45
C VAL A 243 -0.81 -12.14 15.37
N ALA A 244 -2.03 -12.19 14.83
CA ALA A 244 -3.24 -12.51 15.58
C ALA A 244 -3.14 -13.84 16.36
N ARG A 245 -2.45 -14.85 15.79
CA ARG A 245 -2.15 -16.13 16.49
C ARG A 245 -1.45 -15.96 17.84
N ILE A 246 -0.65 -14.91 18.00
CA ILE A 246 0.03 -14.60 19.26
C ILE A 246 -0.98 -14.13 20.31
N LEU A 247 -1.95 -13.30 19.91
CA LEU A 247 -3.04 -12.86 20.79
C LEU A 247 -3.96 -14.02 21.15
N ASP A 248 -4.31 -14.86 20.19
CA ASP A 248 -5.13 -16.05 20.39
C ASP A 248 -4.51 -16.98 21.45
N HIS A 249 -3.19 -17.25 21.39
CA HIS A 249 -2.48 -18.07 22.39
C HIS A 249 -2.35 -17.41 23.77
N LEU A 250 -2.42 -16.08 23.83
CA LEU A 250 -2.44 -15.35 25.10
C LEU A 250 -3.85 -15.24 25.68
N ASP A 251 -4.88 -15.76 25.01
CA ASP A 251 -6.30 -15.55 25.32
C ASP A 251 -6.65 -14.05 25.41
N LEU A 252 -6.09 -13.25 24.50
CA LEU A 252 -6.27 -11.79 24.44
C LEU A 252 -7.04 -11.38 23.19
N GLU A 253 -7.97 -10.43 23.34
CA GLU A 253 -8.68 -9.83 22.22
C GLU A 253 -7.85 -8.69 21.60
N GLY A 254 -7.84 -8.61 20.26
CA GLY A 254 -7.20 -7.52 19.53
C GLY A 254 -7.81 -7.28 18.15
N THR A 255 -7.07 -6.60 17.28
CA THR A 255 -7.56 -6.09 16.00
C THR A 255 -6.81 -6.72 14.83
N LEU A 256 -7.54 -7.40 13.93
CA LEU A 256 -6.92 -8.10 12.81
C LEU A 256 -6.23 -7.16 11.81
N ALA A 257 -6.80 -5.97 11.59
CA ALA A 257 -6.30 -4.99 10.65
C ALA A 257 -5.53 -3.83 11.31
N GLY A 258 -5.50 -3.79 12.64
CA GLY A 258 -4.88 -2.72 13.43
C GLY A 258 -3.50 -3.09 13.96
N VAL A 259 -2.96 -2.18 14.79
CA VAL A 259 -1.72 -2.39 15.54
C VAL A 259 -2.06 -2.37 17.02
N ASP A 260 -1.81 -3.47 17.71
CA ASP A 260 -2.07 -3.60 19.14
C ASP A 260 -0.77 -3.61 19.94
N VAL A 261 -0.83 -3.27 21.22
CA VAL A 261 0.32 -3.24 22.12
C VAL A 261 0.04 -4.11 23.33
N VAL A 262 0.94 -5.08 23.57
CA VAL A 262 0.88 -6.01 24.71
C VAL A 262 2.02 -5.73 25.68
N ARG A 263 1.73 -5.77 26.98
CA ARG A 263 2.73 -5.72 28.06
C ARG A 263 2.26 -6.59 29.21
N ASN A 264 3.17 -7.34 29.84
CA ASN A 264 2.82 -8.18 31.00
C ASN A 264 1.64 -9.12 30.71
N ARG A 265 1.63 -9.71 29.51
CA ARG A 265 0.57 -10.61 29.00
C ARG A 265 -0.84 -10.00 29.03
N ARG A 266 -0.93 -8.68 28.87
CA ARG A 266 -2.19 -7.95 28.75
C ARG A 266 -2.10 -6.97 27.59
N VAL A 267 -3.22 -6.77 26.90
CA VAL A 267 -3.33 -5.69 25.91
C VAL A 267 -3.40 -4.37 26.66
N VAL A 268 -2.44 -3.48 26.40
CA VAL A 268 -2.37 -2.15 27.00
C VAL A 268 -2.90 -1.06 26.06
N ALA A 269 -2.96 -1.33 24.76
CA ALA A 269 -3.61 -0.48 23.77
C ALA A 269 -4.01 -1.31 22.54
N THR A 270 -5.14 -0.97 21.92
CA THR A 270 -5.66 -1.62 20.71
C THR A 270 -5.77 -0.63 19.57
N ASN A 271 -5.50 -1.09 18.34
CA ASN A 271 -5.54 -0.29 17.10
C ASN A 271 -4.97 1.12 17.24
N VAL A 272 -3.76 1.22 17.81
CA VAL A 272 -3.13 2.51 18.10
C VAL A 272 -2.83 3.28 16.81
N THR A 273 -2.92 4.60 16.89
CA THR A 273 -2.35 5.51 15.90
C THR A 273 -0.83 5.54 15.98
N ALA A 274 -0.17 6.06 14.93
CA ALA A 274 1.28 6.29 14.94
C ALA A 274 1.71 7.20 16.11
N GLY A 275 0.92 8.24 16.40
CA GLY A 275 1.21 9.20 17.47
C GLY A 275 1.11 8.57 18.87
N GLU A 276 0.07 7.77 19.11
CA GLU A 276 -0.07 7.02 20.37
C GLU A 276 1.05 6.01 20.55
N LEU A 277 1.44 5.32 19.47
CA LEU A 277 2.54 4.35 19.51
C LEU A 277 3.88 5.03 19.83
N VAL A 278 4.17 6.19 19.22
CA VAL A 278 5.35 7.01 19.56
C VAL A 278 5.29 7.43 21.03
N ALA A 279 4.15 7.90 21.54
CA ALA A 279 3.99 8.32 22.93
C ALA A 279 4.19 7.17 23.92
N LEU A 280 3.75 5.95 23.60
CA LEU A 280 3.98 4.75 24.41
C LEU A 280 5.46 4.39 24.45
N LEU A 281 6.14 4.40 23.30
CA LEU A 281 7.55 4.03 23.18
C LEU A 281 8.50 5.08 23.80
N ALA A 282 8.12 6.36 23.75
CA ALA A 282 8.88 7.46 24.36
C ALA A 282 9.02 7.34 25.90
N GLN A 283 8.27 6.45 26.54
CA GLN A 283 8.41 6.15 27.97
C GLN A 283 9.71 5.38 28.31
N GLY A 284 10.48 4.95 27.30
CA GLY A 284 11.77 4.29 27.49
C GLY A 284 11.68 2.83 27.92
N VAL A 285 10.51 2.22 27.80
CA VAL A 285 10.31 0.79 28.05
C VAL A 285 10.87 -0.01 26.86
N PRO A 286 11.67 -1.07 27.09
CA PRO A 286 12.12 -1.95 26.01
C PRO A 286 10.94 -2.47 25.18
N ALA A 287 11.14 -2.54 23.86
CA ALA A 287 10.06 -2.87 22.94
C ALA A 287 10.51 -3.81 21.82
N THR A 288 9.57 -4.61 21.31
CA THR A 288 9.76 -5.47 20.13
C THR A 288 8.54 -5.37 19.24
N ILE A 289 8.78 -5.24 17.94
CA ILE A 289 7.70 -5.21 16.93
C ILE A 289 7.60 -6.58 16.28
N TYR A 290 6.39 -7.16 16.24
CA TYR A 290 6.08 -8.37 15.49
C TYR A 290 5.34 -8.01 14.20
N LEU A 291 5.92 -8.36 13.05
CA LEU A 291 5.37 -8.09 11.73
C LEU A 291 5.15 -9.38 10.95
N GLY A 292 3.99 -9.48 10.29
CA GLY A 292 3.77 -10.48 9.24
C GLY A 292 4.35 -10.05 7.89
N VAL A 293 4.50 -11.01 6.97
CA VAL A 293 4.71 -10.74 5.54
C VAL A 293 3.38 -10.82 4.80
N ILE A 294 3.11 -9.87 3.89
CA ILE A 294 1.97 -9.97 2.97
C ILE A 294 2.30 -11.00 1.87
N GLY A 295 1.54 -12.10 1.83
CA GLY A 295 1.78 -13.21 0.90
C GLY A 295 1.61 -12.80 -0.56
N GLY A 296 2.52 -13.30 -1.41
CA GLY A 296 2.59 -12.95 -2.84
C GLY A 296 3.19 -11.58 -3.14
N GLN A 297 3.13 -10.62 -2.20
CA GLN A 297 3.59 -9.24 -2.43
C GLN A 297 4.91 -8.90 -1.73
N GLY A 298 5.21 -9.56 -0.60
CA GLY A 298 6.46 -9.38 0.14
C GLY A 298 6.53 -8.13 1.02
N PHE A 299 5.46 -7.33 1.11
CA PHE A 299 5.45 -6.13 1.96
C PHE A 299 5.51 -6.46 3.46
N LEU A 300 6.37 -5.72 4.16
CA LEU A 300 6.49 -5.68 5.62
C LEU A 300 5.81 -4.45 6.20
N LEU A 301 5.97 -3.30 5.54
CA LEU A 301 5.54 -1.99 6.03
C LEU A 301 4.96 -1.16 4.88
N GLY A 302 4.02 -0.28 5.20
CA GLY A 302 3.44 0.67 4.24
C GLY A 302 2.14 0.19 3.58
N ARG A 303 1.75 -1.06 3.83
CA ARG A 303 0.54 -1.68 3.31
C ARG A 303 -0.32 -2.15 4.47
N GLY A 304 -1.24 -1.30 4.93
CA GLY A 304 -2.17 -1.65 6.01
C GLY A 304 -1.64 -1.43 7.43
N ASN A 305 -0.39 -1.01 7.60
CA ASN A 305 0.27 -0.86 8.92
C ASN A 305 1.07 0.44 9.05
N GLN A 306 0.55 1.54 8.51
CA GLN A 306 1.23 2.83 8.50
C GLN A 306 1.37 3.44 9.91
N GLN A 307 0.75 2.85 10.94
CA GLN A 307 0.99 3.23 12.34
C GLN A 307 2.41 2.89 12.80
N ILE A 308 3.04 1.87 12.19
CA ILE A 308 4.45 1.52 12.42
C ILE A 308 5.31 2.41 11.50
N SER A 309 5.43 3.68 11.89
CA SER A 309 6.16 4.70 11.15
C SER A 309 7.69 4.52 11.24
N PRO A 310 8.49 5.21 10.41
CA PRO A 310 9.94 5.23 10.59
C PRO A 310 10.39 5.72 11.96
N GLU A 311 9.64 6.64 12.57
CA GLU A 311 9.91 7.12 13.92
C GLU A 311 9.71 6.02 14.96
N VAL A 312 8.62 5.24 14.85
CA VAL A 312 8.37 4.06 15.69
C VAL A 312 9.51 3.05 15.56
N ILE A 313 9.95 2.75 14.34
CA ILE A 313 11.06 1.82 14.10
C ILE A 313 12.36 2.36 14.68
N SER A 314 12.61 3.66 14.57
CA SER A 314 13.79 4.30 15.16
C SER A 314 13.79 4.27 16.69
N LEU A 315 12.62 4.37 17.34
CA LEU A 315 12.49 4.27 18.80
C LEU A 315 12.70 2.83 19.29
N VAL A 316 12.24 1.84 18.53
CA VAL A 316 12.36 0.42 18.89
C VAL A 316 13.75 -0.15 18.56
N GLY A 317 14.38 0.33 17.50
CA GLY A 317 15.59 -0.27 16.92
C GLY A 317 15.24 -1.36 15.90
N GLU A 318 15.88 -1.34 14.74
CA GLU A 318 15.60 -2.27 13.64
C GLU A 318 15.92 -3.73 14.00
N GLU A 319 16.85 -3.95 14.92
CA GLU A 319 17.21 -5.25 15.47
C GLU A 319 16.09 -5.88 16.31
N ASN A 320 15.16 -5.06 16.82
CA ASN A 320 14.02 -5.47 17.62
C ASN A 320 12.72 -5.59 16.79
N VAL A 321 12.85 -5.59 15.46
CA VAL A 321 11.74 -5.88 14.54
C VAL A 321 11.81 -7.34 14.10
N MET A 322 10.89 -8.15 14.59
CA MET A 322 10.80 -9.57 14.29
C MET A 322 9.79 -9.83 13.17
N ILE A 323 10.28 -10.38 12.07
CA ILE A 323 9.46 -10.69 10.89
C ILE A 323 9.04 -12.16 10.96
N LEU A 324 7.73 -12.41 10.86
CA LEU A 324 7.10 -13.71 10.98
C LEU A 324 6.38 -14.07 9.67
N ALA A 325 6.63 -15.25 9.13
CA ALA A 325 5.91 -15.77 7.97
C ALA A 325 6.04 -17.28 7.85
N GLY A 326 5.02 -17.95 7.31
CA GLY A 326 5.16 -19.33 6.84
C GLY A 326 6.27 -19.44 5.78
N GLU A 327 6.98 -20.56 5.78
CA GLU A 327 8.12 -20.79 4.89
C GLU A 327 7.72 -20.73 3.42
N GLU A 328 6.56 -21.29 3.07
CA GLU A 328 6.03 -21.26 1.72
C GLU A 328 5.70 -19.83 1.28
N LYS A 329 5.12 -19.01 2.17
CA LYS A 329 4.78 -17.62 1.88
C LYS A 329 6.01 -16.82 1.44
N VAL A 330 7.17 -17.07 2.06
CA VAL A 330 8.43 -16.42 1.71
C VAL A 330 9.02 -17.02 0.44
N ARG A 331 8.96 -18.35 0.29
CA ARG A 331 9.49 -19.08 -0.87
C ARG A 331 8.78 -18.72 -2.18
N LEU A 332 7.49 -18.38 -2.12
CA LEU A 332 6.67 -18.02 -3.28
C LEU A 332 6.83 -16.56 -3.73
N LEU A 333 7.64 -15.75 -3.05
CA LEU A 333 7.89 -14.37 -3.46
C LEU A 333 8.71 -14.34 -4.76
N ASP A 334 8.18 -13.66 -5.77
CA ASP A 334 8.87 -13.39 -7.03
C ASP A 334 8.77 -11.87 -7.34
N PRO A 335 9.89 -11.12 -7.31
CA PRO A 335 11.23 -11.57 -6.91
C PRO A 335 11.32 -11.95 -5.41
N PRO A 336 12.33 -12.74 -4.99
CA PRO A 336 12.48 -13.22 -3.61
C PRO A 336 13.03 -12.13 -2.68
N VAL A 337 12.29 -11.03 -2.55
CA VAL A 337 12.61 -9.86 -1.73
C VAL A 337 11.43 -9.47 -0.86
N LEU A 338 11.72 -8.81 0.25
CA LEU A 338 10.74 -8.14 1.10
C LEU A 338 10.69 -6.66 0.74
N ARG A 339 9.55 -6.01 0.99
CA ARG A 339 9.29 -4.63 0.57
C ARG A 339 8.87 -3.72 1.71
N VAL A 340 9.29 -2.46 1.67
CA VAL A 340 8.88 -1.42 2.62
C VAL A 340 8.50 -0.14 1.88
N ASP A 341 7.28 0.37 2.12
CA ASP A 341 6.79 1.63 1.55
C ASP A 341 6.27 2.55 2.67
N THR A 342 7.18 3.11 3.47
CA THR A 342 6.80 3.94 4.63
C THR A 342 6.20 5.30 4.25
N GLY A 343 6.16 5.66 2.96
CA GLY A 343 5.48 6.86 2.46
C GLY A 343 6.13 8.20 2.79
N VAL A 344 7.28 8.19 3.47
CA VAL A 344 8.07 9.38 3.78
C VAL A 344 9.38 9.30 3.01
N ASP A 345 9.76 10.41 2.39
CA ASP A 345 11.13 10.62 1.90
C ASP A 345 12.02 10.82 3.14
N SER A 346 12.33 9.72 3.84
CA SER A 346 13.21 9.76 4.99
C SER A 346 14.65 9.80 4.50
N ALA A 347 15.46 10.69 5.08
CA ALA A 347 16.90 10.76 4.82
C ALA A 347 17.63 9.44 5.19
N ARG A 348 16.97 8.59 6.00
CA ARG A 348 17.39 7.22 6.28
C ARG A 348 16.23 6.26 5.98
N PRO A 349 16.32 5.46 4.93
CA PRO A 349 15.40 4.35 4.72
C PRO A 349 15.50 3.39 5.91
N VAL A 350 14.36 2.93 6.42
CA VAL A 350 14.31 1.97 7.52
C VAL A 350 14.22 0.54 7.01
N MET A 351 14.75 -0.41 7.77
CA MET A 351 14.65 -1.85 7.53
C MET A 351 15.33 -2.38 6.26
N LEU A 352 16.01 -1.55 5.46
CA LEU A 352 16.65 -1.97 4.21
C LEU A 352 17.84 -2.93 4.44
N GLY A 353 18.12 -3.74 3.43
CA GLY A 353 19.20 -4.73 3.46
C GLY A 353 18.70 -6.10 3.93
N TYR A 354 19.60 -6.95 4.43
CA TYR A 354 19.23 -8.32 4.77
C TYR A 354 18.60 -8.40 6.16
N ARG A 355 17.45 -9.07 6.28
CA ARG A 355 16.73 -9.29 7.55
C ARG A 355 16.34 -10.76 7.69
N ARG A 356 16.26 -11.21 8.94
CA ARG A 356 15.81 -12.57 9.26
C ARG A 356 14.29 -12.61 9.27
N VAL A 357 13.74 -13.63 8.61
CA VAL A 357 12.33 -14.00 8.68
C VAL A 357 12.24 -15.31 9.44
N HIS A 358 11.50 -15.30 10.54
CA HIS A 358 11.29 -16.47 11.37
C HIS A 358 10.15 -17.30 10.78
N THR A 359 10.46 -18.54 10.39
CA THR A 359 9.53 -19.43 9.68
C THR A 359 9.07 -20.62 10.50
N ALA A 360 9.81 -20.98 11.55
CA ALA A 360 9.43 -22.01 12.52
C ALA A 360 10.17 -21.77 13.86
N PRO A 361 9.81 -22.47 14.95
CA PRO A 361 10.59 -22.44 16.18
C PRO A 361 12.08 -22.77 15.93
N GLY A 362 12.96 -21.79 16.13
CA GLY A 362 14.41 -21.96 15.92
C GLY A 362 14.87 -21.98 14.46
N ARG A 363 13.96 -21.79 13.49
CA ARG A 363 14.28 -21.72 12.06
C ARG A 363 14.03 -20.32 11.52
N SER A 364 14.94 -19.83 10.70
CA SER A 364 14.78 -18.57 9.98
C SER A 364 15.38 -18.67 8.58
N THR A 365 14.93 -17.79 7.70
CA THR A 365 15.56 -17.51 6.41
C THR A 365 15.98 -16.05 6.35
N VAL A 366 16.98 -15.73 5.53
CA VAL A 366 17.46 -14.35 5.36
C VAL A 366 16.96 -13.83 4.02
N MET A 367 16.29 -12.69 4.05
CA MET A 367 15.69 -12.06 2.88
C MET A 367 16.21 -10.63 2.72
N LYS A 368 16.38 -10.18 1.48
CA LYS A 368 16.72 -8.79 1.19
C LYS A 368 15.45 -7.94 1.25
N VAL A 369 15.47 -6.87 2.04
CA VAL A 369 14.45 -5.84 2.09
C VAL A 369 14.83 -4.71 1.14
N VAL A 370 13.89 -4.35 0.27
CA VAL A 370 13.97 -3.27 -0.72
C VAL A 370 12.80 -2.31 -0.54
N THR A 371 12.84 -1.16 -1.20
CA THR A 371 11.69 -0.25 -1.32
C THR A 371 10.62 -0.81 -2.25
#